data_AF-A0A160LJ81-F1
#
_entry.id   AF-A0A160LJ81-F1
#
_cell.length_a   1.000
_cell.length_b   1.000
_cell.length_c   1.000
_cell.angle_alpha   90.00
_cell.angle_beta   90.00
_cell.angle_gamma   90.00
#
_symmetry.space_group_name_H-M   'P 1'
#
loop_
_entity.id
_entity.type
_entity.pdbx_description
1 polymer ?
#
loop_
_entity_poly.entity_id
_entity_poly.type
_entity_poly.pdbx_seq_one_letter_code
_entity_poly.pdbx_strand_id
1 'polypeptide(L)'
;MKMSIKYELKGLQFKLMNGIIQDISDILFHANSEETLKHFLDVLEVELSGVHGAEVLGETLYISVDFDFEFTYKPFTSVDEVPQGLEQVVTYVDENTLYGYMEVQGKNIIVHHYAWDLGEDKLEELSTKLIHEDLTDKVFFHIPKPNRVQYNIPIITE
;
A
#
# COMPACT_ATOMS: atom_id res chain seq x y z
N MET A 1 9.62 -7.78 5.69
CA MET A 1 9.57 -7.26 4.31
C MET A 1 10.58 -6.13 4.17
N LYS A 2 10.84 -5.62 2.97
CA LYS A 2 11.74 -4.47 2.79
C LYS A 2 11.00 -3.29 2.21
N MET A 3 11.19 -2.12 2.80
CA MET A 3 10.72 -0.86 2.25
C MET A 3 11.87 -0.20 1.52
N SER A 4 11.61 0.26 0.30
CA SER A 4 12.57 0.97 -0.54
C SER A 4 12.08 2.38 -0.78
N ILE A 5 12.94 3.34 -0.43
CA ILE A 5 12.69 4.78 -0.51
C ILE A 5 13.58 5.36 -1.60
N LYS A 6 13.01 6.23 -2.44
CA LYS A 6 13.76 6.86 -3.53
C LYS A 6 14.05 8.32 -3.24
N TYR A 7 15.29 8.70 -3.48
CA TYR A 7 15.80 10.07 -3.44
C TYR A 7 16.31 10.47 -4.81
N GLU A 8 15.95 11.67 -5.25
CA GLU A 8 16.46 12.26 -6.49
C GLU A 8 17.51 13.33 -6.15
N LEU A 9 18.64 13.30 -6.85
CA LEU A 9 19.67 14.33 -6.74
C LEU A 9 19.36 15.45 -7.73
N LYS A 10 18.84 16.58 -7.24
CA LYS A 10 18.69 17.80 -8.04
C LYS A 10 19.74 18.82 -7.59
N GLY A 11 20.78 19.00 -8.39
CA GLY A 11 21.94 19.83 -8.02
C GLY A 11 22.81 19.15 -6.96
N LEU A 12 23.05 19.82 -5.82
CA LEU A 12 23.83 19.30 -4.68
C LEU A 12 22.94 18.86 -3.49
N GLN A 13 21.63 18.75 -3.70
CA GLN A 13 20.66 18.41 -2.64
C GLN A 13 19.89 17.13 -3.01
N PHE A 14 19.77 16.22 -2.05
CA PHE A 14 18.90 15.05 -2.16
C PHE A 14 17.48 15.46 -1.76
N LYS A 15 16.51 15.17 -2.62
CA LYS A 15 15.08 15.33 -2.30
C LYS A 15 14.42 13.96 -2.22
N LEU A 16 13.66 13.73 -1.15
CA LEU A 16 12.81 12.56 -1.01
C LEU A 16 11.69 12.64 -2.06
N MET A 17 11.40 11.54 -2.77
CA MET A 17 10.45 11.56 -3.87
C MET A 17 9.23 10.67 -3.65
N ASN A 18 9.47 9.39 -3.36
CA ASN A 18 8.43 8.37 -3.23
C ASN A 18 8.94 7.19 -2.39
N GLY A 19 8.01 6.31 -2.00
CA GLY A 19 8.30 5.08 -1.26
C GLY A 19 7.54 3.90 -1.84
N ILE A 20 8.17 2.74 -1.85
CA ILE A 20 7.59 1.48 -2.31
C ILE A 20 7.89 0.41 -1.28
N ILE A 21 6.89 -0.40 -0.91
CA ILE A 21 7.10 -1.62 -0.13
C ILE A 21 6.87 -2.80 -1.07
N GLN A 22 7.85 -3.70 -1.11
CA GLN A 22 7.83 -4.86 -1.98
C GLN A 22 8.01 -6.12 -1.15
N ASP A 23 7.25 -7.15 -1.50
CA ASP A 23 7.52 -8.52 -1.05
C ASP A 23 7.97 -9.36 -2.24
N ILE A 24 9.25 -9.76 -2.22
CA ILE A 24 9.96 -10.48 -3.29
C ILE A 24 9.93 -9.73 -4.63
N SER A 25 8.81 -9.80 -5.35
CA SER A 25 8.59 -9.22 -6.68
C SER A 25 7.30 -8.40 -6.76
N ASP A 26 6.42 -8.50 -5.77
CA ASP A 26 5.11 -7.87 -5.77
C ASP A 26 5.20 -6.54 -5.01
N ILE A 27 4.80 -5.44 -5.65
CA ILE A 27 4.62 -4.15 -4.97
C ILE A 27 3.37 -4.28 -4.13
N LEU A 28 3.47 -4.06 -2.82
CA LEU A 28 2.33 -4.06 -1.90
C LEU A 28 1.83 -2.64 -1.64
N PHE A 29 2.75 -1.67 -1.67
CA PHE A 29 2.48 -0.26 -1.35
C PHE A 29 3.30 0.66 -2.25
N HIS A 30 2.72 1.80 -2.58
CA HIS A 30 3.38 2.92 -3.25
C HIS A 30 2.85 4.26 -2.73
N ALA A 31 3.76 5.17 -2.36
CA ALA A 31 3.47 6.57 -2.13
C ALA A 31 4.15 7.39 -3.24
N ASN A 32 3.38 8.17 -3.99
CA ASN A 32 3.81 8.88 -5.20
C ASN A 32 4.52 10.22 -4.93
N SER A 33 4.47 10.74 -3.70
CA SER A 33 5.03 12.03 -3.32
C SER A 33 5.74 11.97 -1.96
N GLU A 34 6.60 12.96 -1.71
CA GLU A 34 7.27 13.15 -0.43
C GLU A 34 6.26 13.33 0.72
N GLU A 35 5.19 14.09 0.46
CA GLU A 35 4.17 14.41 1.45
C GLU A 35 3.34 13.18 1.82
N THR A 36 2.87 12.43 0.82
CA THR A 36 2.17 11.16 0.99
C THR A 36 3.02 10.15 1.77
N LEU A 37 4.32 10.08 1.44
CA LEU A 37 5.23 9.17 2.13
C LEU A 37 5.45 9.59 3.59
N LYS A 38 5.64 10.88 3.87
CA LYS A 38 5.80 11.37 5.25
C LYS A 38 4.54 11.10 6.06
N HIS A 39 3.36 11.42 5.53
CA HIS A 39 2.09 11.12 6.17
C HIS A 39 1.95 9.63 6.49
N PHE A 40 2.30 8.76 5.55
CA PHE A 40 2.30 7.31 5.80
C PHE A 40 3.24 6.89 6.93
N LEU A 41 4.49 7.39 6.93
CA LEU A 41 5.46 7.08 7.98
C LEU A 41 5.03 7.63 9.34
N ASP A 42 4.41 8.81 9.36
CA ASP A 42 3.87 9.43 10.57
C ASP A 42 2.71 8.61 11.14
N VAL A 43 1.79 8.13 10.30
CA VAL A 43 0.67 7.25 10.69
C VAL A 43 1.16 5.92 11.26
N LEU A 44 2.29 5.42 10.76
CA LEU A 44 2.91 4.19 11.26
C LEU A 44 3.86 4.41 12.44
N GLU A 45 4.10 5.65 12.84
CA GLU A 45 5.11 6.02 13.85
C GLU A 45 6.50 5.45 13.52
N VAL A 46 6.86 5.39 12.24
CA VAL A 46 8.14 4.85 11.76
C VAL A 46 9.17 5.96 11.60
N GLU A 47 10.22 5.90 12.43
CA GLU A 47 11.43 6.67 12.19
C GLU A 47 12.32 5.96 11.16
N LEU A 48 12.70 6.67 10.11
CA LEU A 48 13.67 6.20 9.12
C LEU A 48 15.08 6.19 9.74
N SER A 49 15.36 5.19 10.58
CA SER A 49 16.67 4.95 11.17
C SER A 49 17.24 3.63 10.67
N GLY A 50 18.51 3.62 10.27
CA GLY A 50 19.18 2.43 9.74
C GLY A 50 19.02 2.25 8.24
N VAL A 51 19.97 2.78 7.46
CA VAL A 51 20.12 2.43 6.04
C VAL A 51 20.72 1.03 5.96
N HIS A 52 19.96 0.06 5.45
CA HIS A 52 20.44 -1.32 5.28
C HIS A 52 21.02 -1.56 3.88
N GLY A 53 20.65 -0.75 2.90
CA GLY A 53 21.19 -0.80 1.55
C GLY A 53 21.03 0.51 0.82
N ALA A 54 21.99 0.83 -0.04
CA ALA A 54 21.97 2.00 -0.90
C ALA A 54 22.39 1.60 -2.32
N GLU A 55 21.61 1.99 -3.31
CA GLU A 55 21.91 1.78 -4.73
C GLU A 55 21.75 3.10 -5.48
N VAL A 56 22.64 3.39 -6.42
CA VAL A 56 22.56 4.57 -7.28
C VAL A 56 22.31 4.13 -8.70
N LEU A 57 21.21 4.63 -9.30
CA LEU A 57 20.88 4.42 -10.70
C LEU A 57 20.66 5.78 -11.37
N GLY A 58 21.60 6.16 -12.24
CA GLY A 58 21.62 7.50 -12.83
C GLY A 58 21.81 8.58 -11.75
N GLU A 59 20.85 9.50 -11.66
CA GLU A 59 20.82 10.59 -10.67
C GLU A 59 19.92 10.26 -9.45
N THR A 60 19.48 9.01 -9.30
CA THR A 60 18.58 8.57 -8.22
C THR A 60 19.31 7.66 -7.24
N LEU A 61 19.20 7.96 -5.95
CA LEU A 61 19.64 7.14 -4.84
C LEU A 61 18.44 6.38 -4.26
N TYR A 62 18.55 5.06 -4.23
CA TYR A 62 17.60 4.15 -3.61
C TYR A 62 18.14 3.76 -2.24
N ILE A 63 17.33 3.95 -1.21
CA ILE A 63 17.65 3.57 0.16
C ILE A 63 16.65 2.51 0.60
N SER A 64 17.13 1.36 1.02
CA SER A 64 16.29 0.31 1.59
C SER A 64 16.42 0.28 3.10
N VAL A 65 15.27 0.17 3.76
CA VAL A 65 15.12 0.04 5.22
C VAL A 65 14.30 -1.21 5.51
N ASP A 66 14.62 -1.89 6.61
CA ASP A 66 13.84 -3.04 7.04
C ASP A 66 12.47 -2.56 7.53
N PHE A 67 11.41 -3.20 7.04
CA PHE A 67 10.04 -2.85 7.36
C PHE A 67 9.38 -4.00 8.11
N ASP A 68 9.24 -3.79 9.42
CA ASP A 68 8.75 -4.77 10.39
C ASP A 68 7.27 -4.55 10.71
N PHE A 69 6.45 -4.49 9.65
CA PHE A 69 5.00 -4.50 9.72
C PHE A 69 4.45 -5.65 8.88
N GLU A 70 3.32 -6.19 9.32
CA GLU A 70 2.54 -7.19 8.59
C GLU A 70 1.39 -6.50 7.84
N PHE A 71 1.02 -7.04 6.68
CA PHE A 71 -0.13 -6.57 5.91
C PHE A 71 -1.26 -7.58 6.00
N THR A 72 -2.44 -7.11 6.40
CA THR A 72 -3.68 -7.88 6.40
C THR A 72 -4.66 -7.24 5.43
N TYR A 73 -5.22 -8.02 4.50
CA TYR A 73 -6.20 -7.53 3.53
C TYR A 73 -7.60 -7.99 3.94
N LYS A 74 -8.51 -7.05 4.17
CA LYS A 74 -9.87 -7.34 4.62
C LYS A 74 -10.90 -6.87 3.58
N PRO A 75 -11.59 -7.78 2.90
CA PRO A 75 -12.63 -7.40 1.94
C PRO A 75 -13.88 -6.87 2.64
N PHE A 76 -14.57 -5.91 2.02
CA PHE A 76 -15.90 -5.44 2.43
C PHE A 76 -16.81 -5.27 1.21
N THR A 77 -18.13 -5.27 1.43
CA THR A 77 -19.13 -5.12 0.35
C THR A 77 -19.86 -3.77 0.40
N SER A 78 -19.90 -3.15 1.58
CA SER A 78 -20.37 -1.78 1.84
C SER A 78 -19.43 -1.04 2.78
N VAL A 79 -19.33 0.28 2.61
CA VAL A 79 -18.54 1.17 3.49
C VAL A 79 -19.05 1.13 4.94
N ASP A 80 -20.32 0.78 5.16
CA ASP A 80 -20.90 0.64 6.50
C ASP A 80 -20.26 -0.48 7.34
N GLU A 81 -19.55 -1.42 6.70
CA GLU A 81 -18.82 -2.50 7.39
C GLU A 81 -17.45 -2.05 7.91
N VAL A 82 -16.98 -0.87 7.47
CA VAL A 82 -15.65 -0.35 7.77
C VAL A 82 -15.70 0.55 9.01
N PRO A 83 -14.77 0.42 9.96
CA PRO A 83 -14.68 1.34 11.10
C PRO A 83 -14.59 2.81 10.67
N GLN A 84 -15.21 3.70 11.43
CA GLN A 84 -15.16 5.13 11.16
C GLN A 84 -13.81 5.73 11.59
N GLY A 85 -13.38 6.80 10.89
CA GLY A 85 -12.16 7.54 11.22
C GLY A 85 -10.87 6.90 10.74
N LEU A 86 -10.95 5.89 9.87
CA LEU A 86 -9.79 5.29 9.22
C LEU A 86 -9.25 6.19 8.10
N GLU A 87 -7.95 6.06 7.82
CA GLU A 87 -7.28 6.79 6.75
C GLU A 87 -7.76 6.27 5.39
N GLN A 88 -8.23 7.15 4.51
CA GLN A 88 -8.70 6.78 3.18
C GLN A 88 -7.53 6.63 2.21
N VAL A 89 -7.45 5.48 1.57
CA VAL A 89 -6.35 5.08 0.70
C VAL A 89 -6.85 4.66 -0.68
N VAL A 90 -5.96 4.57 -1.66
CA VAL A 90 -6.27 3.99 -2.97
C VAL A 90 -5.85 2.52 -2.97
N THR A 91 -6.70 1.66 -3.49
CA THR A 91 -6.45 0.22 -3.60
C THR A 91 -6.60 -0.23 -5.04
N TYR A 92 -5.68 -1.08 -5.50
CA TYR A 92 -5.78 -1.78 -6.77
C TYR A 92 -6.36 -3.17 -6.50
N VAL A 93 -7.63 -3.33 -6.85
CA VAL A 93 -8.37 -4.60 -6.75
C VAL A 93 -8.67 -5.05 -8.16
N ASP A 94 -8.04 -6.14 -8.57
CA ASP A 94 -8.00 -6.59 -9.96
C ASP A 94 -7.39 -5.55 -10.91
N GLU A 95 -8.08 -5.21 -11.99
CA GLU A 95 -7.75 -4.15 -12.94
C GLU A 95 -8.39 -2.81 -12.54
N ASN A 96 -9.10 -2.76 -11.40
CA ASN A 96 -9.84 -1.58 -10.93
C ASN A 96 -9.07 -0.81 -9.86
N THR A 97 -9.16 0.51 -9.92
CA THR A 97 -8.61 1.43 -8.91
C THR A 97 -9.76 1.93 -8.05
N LEU A 98 -9.75 1.66 -6.75
CA LEU A 98 -10.88 1.89 -5.86
C LEU A 98 -10.42 2.56 -4.56
N TYR A 99 -11.35 3.24 -3.87
CA TYR A 99 -11.09 3.62 -2.49
C TYR A 99 -11.05 2.40 -1.57
N GLY A 100 -10.10 2.43 -0.65
CA GLY A 100 -10.05 1.56 0.51
C GLY A 100 -9.75 2.37 1.77
N TYR A 101 -9.53 1.66 2.86
CA TYR A 101 -9.24 2.27 4.15
C TYR A 101 -8.09 1.56 4.84
N MET A 102 -7.23 2.32 5.49
CA MET A 102 -6.10 1.81 6.23
C MET A 102 -6.34 1.96 7.73
N GLU A 103 -6.10 0.87 8.44
CA GLU A 103 -6.13 0.77 9.89
C GLU A 103 -4.79 0.25 10.39
N VAL A 104 -4.24 0.88 11.42
CA VAL A 104 -2.97 0.51 12.02
C VAL A 104 -3.24 -0.05 13.42
N GLN A 105 -2.85 -1.31 13.64
CA GLN A 105 -2.94 -2.00 14.92
C GLN A 105 -1.57 -2.51 15.34
N GLY A 106 -0.80 -1.69 16.06
CA GLY A 106 0.58 -2.00 16.40
C GLY A 106 1.43 -2.18 15.15
N LYS A 107 1.98 -3.37 14.94
CA LYS A 107 2.77 -3.72 13.75
C LYS A 107 1.95 -4.31 12.60
N ASN A 108 0.62 -4.26 12.68
CA ASN A 108 -0.25 -4.77 11.62
C ASN A 108 -0.92 -3.61 10.87
N ILE A 109 -0.76 -3.59 9.55
CA ILE A 109 -1.43 -2.68 8.62
C ILE A 109 -2.58 -3.45 8.01
N ILE A 110 -3.80 -3.08 8.38
CA ILE A 110 -5.02 -3.67 7.85
C ILE A 110 -5.53 -2.77 6.72
N VAL A 111 -5.56 -3.31 5.51
CA VAL A 111 -6.08 -2.63 4.32
C VAL A 111 -7.47 -3.18 4.03
N HIS A 112 -8.48 -2.37 4.32
CA HIS A 112 -9.87 -2.65 3.97
C HIS A 112 -10.08 -2.29 2.50
N HIS A 113 -10.56 -3.24 1.70
CA HIS A 113 -10.77 -3.05 0.27
C HIS A 113 -12.10 -3.64 -0.19
N TYR A 114 -12.63 -3.16 -1.31
CA TYR A 114 -13.83 -3.77 -1.90
C TYR A 114 -13.59 -5.23 -2.29
N ALA A 115 -14.58 -6.08 -2.03
CA ALA A 115 -14.51 -7.50 -2.34
C ALA A 115 -14.52 -7.77 -3.84
N TRP A 116 -13.73 -8.77 -4.27
CA TRP A 116 -13.58 -9.16 -5.68
C TRP A 116 -14.87 -9.69 -6.32
N ASP A 117 -15.77 -10.22 -5.50
CA ASP A 117 -17.02 -10.88 -5.91
C ASP A 117 -18.22 -9.92 -6.00
N LEU A 118 -18.00 -8.61 -5.88
CA LEU A 118 -19.03 -7.58 -6.09
C LEU A 118 -19.55 -7.47 -7.53
N GLY A 119 -18.85 -8.06 -8.49
CA GLY A 119 -19.16 -8.00 -9.92
C GLY A 119 -18.46 -6.85 -10.62
N GLU A 120 -18.05 -7.09 -11.88
CA GLU A 120 -17.27 -6.17 -12.71
C GLU A 120 -17.96 -4.80 -12.86
N ASP A 121 -19.25 -4.79 -13.22
CA ASP A 121 -20.05 -3.56 -13.40
C ASP A 121 -19.99 -2.64 -12.17
N LYS A 122 -20.08 -3.21 -10.95
CA LYS A 122 -20.08 -2.44 -9.71
C LYS A 122 -18.68 -1.90 -9.38
N LEU A 123 -17.64 -2.69 -9.63
CA LEU A 123 -16.26 -2.26 -9.44
C LEU A 123 -15.90 -1.15 -10.45
N GLU A 124 -16.35 -1.25 -11.70
CA GLU A 124 -16.15 -0.22 -12.72
C GLU A 124 -16.87 1.09 -12.38
N GLU A 125 -18.10 1.02 -11.86
CA GLU A 125 -18.84 2.19 -11.39
C GLU A 125 -18.09 2.92 -10.26
N LEU A 126 -17.59 2.16 -9.28
CA LEU A 126 -16.82 2.70 -8.17
C LEU A 126 -15.47 3.28 -8.62
N SER A 127 -14.80 2.62 -9.58
CA SER A 127 -13.55 3.08 -10.18
C SER A 127 -13.73 4.39 -10.94
N THR A 128 -14.80 4.51 -11.71
CA THR A 128 -15.12 5.74 -12.45
C THR A 128 -15.32 6.93 -11.52
N LYS A 129 -15.98 6.73 -10.37
CA LYS A 129 -16.15 7.79 -9.35
C LYS A 129 -14.80 8.28 -8.83
N LEU A 130 -13.86 7.36 -8.59
CA LEU A 130 -12.52 7.67 -8.11
C LEU A 130 -11.68 8.47 -9.13
N ILE A 131 -11.76 8.13 -10.42
CA ILE A 131 -10.97 8.77 -11.49
C ILE A 131 -11.26 10.28 -11.61
N HIS A 132 -12.43 10.72 -11.15
CA HIS A 132 -12.81 12.13 -11.15
C HIS A 132 -12.28 12.93 -9.96
N GLU A 133 -11.60 12.29 -9.00
CA GLU A 133 -11.05 12.92 -7.81
C GLU A 133 -9.52 13.16 -7.92
N ASP A 134 -9.00 14.08 -7.10
CA ASP A 134 -7.55 14.32 -7.00
C ASP A 134 -6.90 13.26 -6.11
N LEU A 135 -6.03 12.45 -6.73
CA LEU A 135 -5.33 11.33 -6.08
C LEU A 135 -3.87 11.64 -5.74
N THR A 136 -3.44 12.90 -5.92
CA THR A 136 -2.04 13.29 -5.80
C THR A 136 -1.48 12.97 -4.41
N ASP A 137 -2.30 13.13 -3.36
CA ASP A 137 -1.86 13.01 -1.96
C ASP A 137 -2.39 11.74 -1.28
N LYS A 138 -2.49 10.63 -2.03
CA LYS A 138 -3.00 9.35 -1.52
C LYS A 138 -1.95 8.26 -1.56
N VAL A 139 -1.95 7.42 -0.52
CA VAL A 139 -1.18 6.17 -0.52
C VAL A 139 -1.91 5.11 -1.34
N PHE A 140 -1.14 4.30 -2.05
CA PHE A 140 -1.66 3.25 -2.94
C PHE A 140 -1.26 1.88 -2.41
N PHE A 141 -2.22 0.96 -2.35
CA PHE A 141 -2.00 -0.44 -2.01
C PHE A 141 -2.39 -1.34 -3.17
N HIS A 142 -1.57 -2.35 -3.44
CA HIS A 142 -1.93 -3.41 -4.37
C HIS A 142 -2.45 -4.61 -3.59
N ILE A 143 -3.69 -5.01 -3.87
CA ILE A 143 -4.33 -6.10 -3.17
C ILE A 143 -3.98 -7.42 -3.87
N PRO A 144 -3.31 -8.37 -3.20
CA PRO A 144 -2.97 -9.65 -3.81
C PRO A 144 -4.24 -10.45 -4.11
N LYS A 145 -4.30 -11.09 -5.28
CA LYS A 145 -5.39 -12.01 -5.63
C LYS A 145 -5.40 -13.18 -4.63
N PRO A 146 -6.59 -13.64 -4.17
CA PRO A 146 -6.71 -14.78 -3.25
C PRO A 146 -6.03 -16.09 -3.69
N ASN A 147 -5.62 -16.22 -4.96
CA ASN A 147 -5.05 -17.45 -5.55
C ASN A 147 -3.51 -17.46 -5.69
N ARG A 148 -2.74 -16.79 -4.82
CA ARG A 148 -1.28 -17.02 -4.72
C ARG A 148 -0.78 -17.53 -3.37
N VAL A 149 -1.65 -17.69 -2.38
CA VAL A 149 -1.32 -18.40 -1.14
C VAL A 149 -2.12 -19.69 -1.15
N GLN A 150 -1.47 -20.81 -1.44
CA GLN A 150 -2.02 -22.12 -1.09
C GLN A 150 -2.28 -22.09 0.41
N TYR A 151 -3.55 -21.94 0.79
CA TYR A 151 -3.98 -22.25 2.14
C TYR A 151 -3.68 -23.74 2.34
N ASN A 152 -2.58 -24.05 3.04
CA ASN A 152 -2.42 -25.33 3.72
C ASN A 152 -3.47 -25.36 4.84
N ILE A 153 -4.71 -25.62 4.46
CA ILE A 153 -5.75 -26.02 5.41
C ILE A 153 -5.42 -27.47 5.77
N PRO A 154 -5.04 -27.79 7.01
CA PRO A 154 -4.95 -29.18 7.42
C PRO A 154 -6.34 -29.79 7.32
N ILE A 155 -6.48 -30.79 6.45
CA ILE A 155 -7.67 -31.64 6.40
C ILE A 155 -7.71 -32.37 7.74
N ILE A 156 -8.64 -31.97 8.61
CA ILE A 156 -9.00 -32.77 9.78
C ILE A 156 -9.93 -33.86 9.25
N THR A 157 -9.40 -35.06 9.08
CA THR A 157 -10.21 -36.27 8.89
C THR A 157 -10.73 -36.72 10.25
N GLU A 158 -12.06 -36.78 10.39
CA GLU A 158 -12.75 -37.54 11.46
C GLU A 158 -12.56 -39.05 11.28
#